data_AF-A0A8D0KSG6-F1
#
_entry.id   AF-A0A8D0KSG6-F1
#
_cell.length_a   1.000
_cell.length_b   1.000
_cell.length_c   1.000
_cell.angle_alpha   90.00
_cell.angle_beta   90.00
_cell.angle_gamma   90.00
#
_symmetry.space_group_name_H-M   'P 1'
#
loop_
_entity.id
_entity.type
_entity.pdbx_description
1 polymer ?
#
loop_
_entity_poly.entity_id
_entity_poly.type
_entity_poly.pdbx_seq_one_letter_code
_entity_poly.pdbx_strand_id
1 'polypeptide(L)' 'MSNNSNKRAPTTATQRLKQDYLRIKKDPVPYICAEPLPSNILEWHYVVRGPEMTPYEGKS' A
#
# COMPACT_ATOMS: atom_id res chain seq x y z
N MET A 1 1.08 -35.19 -21.87
CA MET A 1 0.87 -33.75 -21.59
C MET A 1 1.00 -33.54 -20.10
N SER A 2 2.16 -33.10 -19.61
CA SER A 2 2.38 -32.90 -18.18
C SER A 2 1.77 -31.56 -17.76
N ASN A 3 0.61 -31.60 -17.10
CA ASN A 3 -0.02 -30.43 -16.52
C ASN A 3 0.78 -30.04 -15.26
N ASN A 4 1.78 -29.20 -15.43
CA ASN A 4 2.51 -28.63 -14.30
C ASN A 4 1.63 -27.52 -13.70
N SER A 5 0.68 -27.92 -12.85
CA SER A 5 -0.07 -27.00 -12.00
C SER A 5 0.93 -26.32 -11.07
N ASN A 6 1.42 -25.15 -11.50
CA ASN A 6 2.41 -24.34 -10.82
C ASN A 6 1.77 -23.86 -9.50
N LYS A 7 1.91 -24.66 -8.43
CA LYS A 7 1.48 -24.30 -7.09
C LYS A 7 2.32 -23.10 -6.68
N ARG A 8 1.81 -21.89 -6.94
CA ARG A 8 2.45 -20.65 -6.50
C ARG A 8 2.66 -20.76 -4.99
N ALA A 9 3.90 -20.64 -4.57
CA ALA A 9 4.22 -20.54 -3.15
C ALA A 9 3.34 -19.43 -2.53
N PRO A 10 2.84 -19.63 -1.29
CA PRO A 10 2.04 -18.61 -0.63
C PRO A 10 2.83 -17.30 -0.59
N THR A 11 2.18 -16.21 -1.01
CA THR A 11 2.78 -14.87 -1.00
C THR A 11 3.26 -14.53 0.40
N THR A 12 4.53 -14.20 0.52
CA THR A 12 5.11 -13.74 1.79
C THR A 12 4.55 -12.36 2.16
N ALA A 13 4.60 -12.01 3.45
CA ALA A 13 4.18 -10.69 3.93
C ALA A 13 4.89 -9.56 3.17
N THR A 14 6.21 -9.68 2.97
CA THR A 14 7.00 -8.73 2.19
C THR A 14 6.52 -8.58 0.75
N GLN A 15 6.22 -9.69 0.07
CA GLN A 15 5.75 -9.65 -1.31
C GLN A 15 4.37 -9.00 -1.41
N ARG A 16 3.51 -9.26 -0.43
CA ARG A 16 2.20 -8.62 -0.33
C ARG A 16 2.31 -7.11 -0.11
N LEU A 17 3.17 -6.66 0.82
CA LEU A 17 3.38 -5.23 1.09
C LEU A 17 3.94 -4.48 -0.12
N LYS A 18 4.84 -5.09 -0.90
CA LYS A 18 5.31 -4.51 -2.18
C LYS A 18 4.17 -4.33 -3.18
N GLN A 19 3.29 -5.32 -3.30
CA GLN A 19 2.14 -5.23 -4.21
C GLN A 19 1.13 -4.18 -3.76
N ASP A 20 0.88 -4.09 -2.45
CA ASP A 20 -0.03 -3.10 -1.89
C ASP A 20 0.55 -1.68 -2.08
N TYR A 21 1.86 -1.48 -1.91
CA TYR A 21 2.53 -0.22 -2.24
C TYR A 21 2.36 0.18 -3.71
N LEU A 22 2.58 -0.75 -4.64
CA LEU A 22 2.37 -0.50 -6.07
C LEU A 22 0.91 -0.16 -6.38
N ARG A 23 -0.05 -0.79 -5.68
CA ARG A 23 -1.47 -0.47 -5.84
C ARG A 23 -1.77 0.95 -5.38
N ILE A 24 -1.26 1.36 -4.21
CA ILE A 24 -1.40 2.74 -3.68
C ILE A 24 -0.80 3.76 -4.65
N LYS A 25 0.34 3.46 -5.27
CA LYS A 25 0.95 4.36 -6.27
C LYS A 25 0.17 4.46 -7.56
N LYS A 26 -0.44 3.34 -8.00
CA LYS A 26 -1.23 3.27 -9.22
C LYS A 26 -2.61 3.89 -9.05
N ASP A 27 -3.23 3.69 -7.91
CA ASP A 27 -4.57 4.13 -7.55
C ASP A 27 -4.51 4.79 -6.16
N PRO A 28 -4.11 6.08 -6.11
CA PRO A 28 -3.91 6.78 -4.86
C PRO A 28 -5.23 7.00 -4.14
N VAL A 29 -5.28 6.62 -2.87
CA VAL A 29 -6.46 6.82 -2.03
C VAL A 29 -6.59 8.32 -1.72
N PRO A 30 -7.74 8.96 -1.99
CA PRO A 30 -7.94 10.38 -1.70
C PRO A 30 -7.63 10.70 -0.24
N TYR A 31 -7.00 11.87 -0.03
CA TYR A 31 -6.61 12.39 1.28
C TYR A 31 -5.62 11.53 2.07
N ILE A 32 -5.12 10.44 1.52
CA ILE A 32 -4.14 9.57 2.18
C ILE A 32 -2.86 9.53 1.36
N CYS A 33 -1.74 9.65 2.05
CA CYS A 33 -0.41 9.36 1.50
C CYS A 33 0.24 8.33 2.41
N ALA A 34 0.85 7.28 1.86
CA ALA A 34 1.52 6.25 2.63
C ALA A 34 2.78 5.76 1.90
N GLU A 35 3.90 5.70 2.62
CA GLU A 35 5.20 5.28 2.09
C GLU A 35 5.88 4.31 3.08
N PRO A 36 6.45 3.20 2.60
CA PRO A 36 7.29 2.34 3.43
C PRO A 36 8.63 3.02 3.73
N LEU A 37 9.23 2.72 4.87
CA LEU A 37 10.61 3.09 5.14
C LEU A 37 11.53 2.31 4.18
N PRO A 38 12.43 2.97 3.43
CA PRO A 38 13.27 2.29 2.43
C PRO A 38 14.14 1.17 3.00
N SER A 39 14.57 1.30 4.27
CA SER A 39 15.37 0.30 4.97
C SER A 39 14.54 -0.84 5.59
N ASN A 40 13.23 -0.67 5.76
CA ASN A 40 12.36 -1.67 6.37
C ASN A 40 10.93 -1.54 5.87
N ILE A 41 10.54 -2.41 4.93
CA ILE A 41 9.19 -2.42 4.35
C ILE A 41 8.08 -2.80 5.35
N LEU A 42 8.41 -3.25 6.55
CA LEU A 42 7.42 -3.51 7.59
C LEU A 42 7.04 -2.23 8.35
N GLU A 43 7.82 -1.17 8.18
CA GLU A 43 7.58 0.15 8.78
C GLU A 43 7.06 1.11 7.72
N TRP A 44 5.98 1.83 8.04
CA TRP A 44 5.27 2.70 7.09
C TRP A 44 4.95 4.03 7.75
N HIS A 45 5.17 5.09 7.00
CA HIS A 45 4.74 6.44 7.36
C HIS A 45 3.53 6.80 6.52
N TYR A 46 2.54 7.41 7.14
CA TYR A 46 1.34 7.85 6.46
C TYR A 46 0.89 9.23 6.93
N VAL A 47 0.14 9.90 6.06
CA VAL A 47 -0.50 11.18 6.33
C VAL A 47 -1.96 11.05 5.92
N VAL A 48 -2.86 11.50 6.80
CA VAL A 48 -4.29 11.60 6.53
C VAL A 48 -4.66 13.07 6.55
N ARG A 49 -5.18 13.57 5.43
CA ARG A 49 -5.65 14.93 5.29
C ARG A 49 -7.16 14.97 5.53
N GLY A 50 -7.64 16.04 6.15
CA GLY A 50 -9.08 16.23 6.27
C GLY A 50 -9.71 16.56 4.91
N PRO A 51 -10.84 15.91 4.54
CA PRO A 51 -11.57 16.23 3.32
C PRO A 51 -12.09 17.66 3.31
N GLU A 52 -12.36 18.21 2.13
CA GLU A 52 -12.96 19.53 2.00
C GLU A 52 -14.37 19.56 2.61
N MET A 53 -14.79 20.75 3.03
CA MET A 53 -16.10 21.00 3.66
C MET A 53 -16.33 20.21 4.95
N THR A 54 -15.26 19.73 5.58
CA THR A 54 -15.31 19.12 6.92
C THR A 54 -14.55 20.00 7.92
N PRO A 55 -14.80 19.86 9.24
CA PRO A 55 -14.00 20.55 10.26
C PRO A 55 -12.50 20.23 10.23
N TYR A 56 -12.09 19.21 9.47
CA TYR A 56 -10.71 18.76 9.35
C TYR A 56 -10.02 19.29 8.10
N GLU A 57 -10.74 20.00 7.22
CA GLU A 57 -10.17 20.57 5.99
C GLU A 57 -8.87 21.35 6.28
N GLY A 58 -7.82 21.08 5.50
CA GLY A 58 -6.50 21.71 5.66
C GLY A 58 -5.69 21.24 6.87
N LYS A 59 -6.17 20.25 7.64
CA LYS A 59 -5.41 19.56 8.70
C LYS A 59 -4.75 18.30 8.14
N SER A 60 -3.52 18.02 8.58
CA SER A 60 -2.68 16.87 8.21
C SER A 60 -2.00 16.30 9.44
#